data_AF-A0A427B2Z9-F1
#
_entry.id   AF-A0A427B2Z9-F1
#
_cell.length_a   1.000
_cell.length_b   1.000
_cell.length_c   1.000
_cell.angle_alpha   90.00
_cell.angle_beta   90.00
_cell.angle_gamma   90.00
#
_symmetry.space_group_name_H-M   'P 1'
#
loop_
_entity.id
_entity.type
_entity.pdbx_description
1 polymer ?
#
loop_
_entity_poly.entity_id
_entity_poly.type
_entity_poly.pdbx_seq_one_letter_code
_entity_poly.pdbx_strand_id
1 'polypeptide(L)'
;MLDVTSPNMEYKLGIDFGNIFRNSSAYIRNMKMVEEMSKRQSNAEDIHFTSKYAKGFWSQCKSCLWKQHRSYWKNPEHNVVRFIITITVSVLFGIVFFDIGSKIRMEQDVFNILGAMYGSALFIGFANASVVQPIVERERTVFYRERAAGMYSSMPYAIAQVAIEIPYILIQAILFSVIVYPMIGFPFVAAKFFWFMFFLLLSFIYFVLFGMMTVALTPNQQIAALLSFFLFIIWNMFSGFFVPRKMIPIWWRWYYWADPAAWTVYGLMVSQLGDNENRLTAAGTSGETVKEFLKGYLGLQESYLPLIVSLHIAVIVLFLFVFGFSIKYLNFQKR
;
A
#
# COMPACT_ATOMS: atom_id res chain seq x y z
N MET A 1 43.59 14.77 6.59
CA MET A 1 44.32 14.56 7.86
C MET A 1 44.33 13.09 8.31
N LEU A 2 43.31 12.29 8.00
CA LEU A 2 43.30 10.84 8.33
C LEU A 2 44.20 9.97 7.42
N ASP A 3 44.65 10.47 6.27
CA ASP A 3 45.49 9.70 5.35
C ASP A 3 46.87 9.35 5.92
N VAL A 4 47.40 10.20 6.81
CA VAL A 4 48.74 10.07 7.41
C VAL A 4 48.80 8.93 8.44
N THR A 5 47.67 8.60 9.06
CA THR A 5 47.53 7.51 10.06
C THR A 5 46.79 6.29 9.51
N SER A 6 46.78 6.13 8.17
CA SER A 6 46.12 4.99 7.54
C SER A 6 46.96 3.71 7.64
N PRO A 7 46.36 2.51 7.60
CA PRO A 7 47.10 1.24 7.62
C PRO A 7 48.18 1.13 6.52
N ASN A 8 47.93 1.76 5.36
CA ASN A 8 48.89 1.82 4.27
C ASN A 8 50.12 2.68 4.61
N MET A 9 49.96 3.75 5.39
CA MET A 9 51.07 4.58 5.84
C MET A 9 51.86 3.93 6.97
N GLU A 10 51.19 3.23 7.88
CA GLU A 10 51.83 2.40 8.92
C GLU A 10 52.76 1.35 8.30
N TYR A 11 52.29 0.64 7.27
CA TYR A 11 53.09 -0.34 6.54
C TYR A 11 54.32 0.30 5.86
N LYS A 12 54.15 1.45 5.20
CA LYS A 12 55.25 2.16 4.54
C LYS A 12 56.31 2.69 5.51
N LEU A 13 55.90 3.12 6.69
CA LEU A 13 56.79 3.67 7.71
C LEU A 13 57.39 2.59 8.61
N GLY A 14 56.90 1.35 8.56
CA GLY A 14 57.31 0.26 9.43
C GLY A 14 56.94 0.50 10.90
N ILE A 15 55.92 1.33 11.14
CA ILE A 15 55.52 1.80 12.46
C ILE A 15 54.05 1.45 12.69
N ASP A 16 53.74 0.97 13.89
CA ASP A 16 52.37 0.75 14.37
C ASP A 16 51.99 1.91 15.32
N PHE A 17 51.18 2.85 14.83
CA PHE A 17 50.77 4.01 15.62
C PHE A 17 49.87 3.60 16.80
N GLY A 18 49.13 2.48 16.67
CA GLY A 18 48.32 1.92 17.75
C GLY A 18 49.17 1.47 18.94
N ASN A 19 50.26 0.75 18.67
CA ASN A 19 51.21 0.32 19.71
C ASN A 19 51.97 1.50 20.32
N ILE A 20 52.39 2.48 19.52
CA ILE A 20 53.02 3.70 20.04
C ILE A 20 52.08 4.46 20.97
N PHE A 21 50.81 4.62 20.58
CA PHE A 21 49.83 5.32 21.42
C PHE A 21 49.60 4.58 22.74
N ARG A 22 49.43 3.25 22.72
CA ARG A 22 49.23 2.44 23.94
C ARG A 22 50.39 2.56 24.94
N ASN A 23 51.62 2.71 24.45
CA ASN A 23 52.80 2.88 25.30
C ASN A 23 53.09 4.35 25.67
N SER A 24 52.29 5.30 25.17
CA SER A 24 52.50 6.72 25.42
C SER A 24 52.00 7.16 26.79
N SER A 25 52.59 8.23 27.31
CA SER A 25 52.10 8.90 28.53
C SER A 25 50.70 9.51 28.36
N ALA A 26 50.27 9.77 27.13
CA ALA A 26 48.91 10.24 26.83
C ALA A 26 47.87 9.14 27.09
N TYR A 27 48.14 7.91 26.65
CA TYR A 27 47.27 6.76 26.94
C TYR A 27 47.14 6.50 28.44
N ILE A 28 48.26 6.48 29.17
CA ILE A 28 48.25 6.28 30.62
C ILE A 28 47.43 7.37 31.34
N ARG A 29 47.60 8.65 30.96
CA ARG A 29 46.81 9.76 31.52
C ARG A 29 45.32 9.62 31.22
N ASN A 30 44.96 9.30 29.98
CA ASN A 30 43.57 9.11 29.58
C ASN A 30 42.92 7.95 30.34
N MET A 31 43.62 6.82 30.48
CA MET A 31 43.12 5.67 31.23
C MET A 31 42.93 5.98 32.71
N LYS A 32 43.88 6.68 33.34
CA LYS A 32 43.74 7.14 34.73
C LYS A 32 42.54 8.09 34.91
N MET A 33 42.35 9.01 33.97
CA MET A 33 41.21 9.93 33.96
C MET A 33 39.87 9.19 33.83
N VAL A 34 39.79 8.19 32.94
CA VAL A 34 38.61 7.33 32.81
C VAL A 34 38.33 6.56 34.11
N GLU A 35 39.37 6.00 34.74
CA GLU A 35 39.23 5.28 36.01
C GLU A 35 38.71 6.20 37.12
N GLU A 36 39.26 7.42 37.24
CA GLU A 36 38.82 8.42 38.22
C GLU A 36 37.37 8.86 37.97
N MET A 37 36.98 9.12 36.71
CA MET A 37 35.61 9.52 36.36
C MET A 37 34.61 8.36 36.47
N SER A 38 35.05 7.12 36.34
CA SER A 38 34.20 5.93 36.48
C SER A 38 33.82 5.63 37.93
N LYS A 39 34.58 6.14 38.90
CA LYS A 39 34.31 5.97 40.33
C LYS A 39 33.08 6.79 40.71
N ARG A 40 32.02 6.10 41.16
CA ARG A 40 30.75 6.71 41.58
C ARG A 40 31.01 7.68 42.74
N GLN A 41 30.66 8.95 42.58
CA GLN A 41 30.65 9.90 43.68
C GLN A 41 29.55 9.51 44.68
N SER A 42 29.85 9.49 45.99
CA SER A 42 28.93 8.95 47.01
C SER A 42 27.57 9.68 47.08
N ASN A 43 27.50 10.89 46.54
CA ASN A 43 26.33 11.77 46.60
C ASN A 43 25.71 12.04 45.21
N ALA A 44 26.08 11.30 44.16
CA ALA A 44 25.54 11.49 42.82
C ALA A 44 24.33 10.57 42.58
N GLU A 45 23.18 11.17 42.29
CA GLU A 45 22.00 10.47 41.78
C GLU A 45 22.17 10.10 40.30
N ASP A 46 21.66 8.94 39.91
CA ASP A 46 21.71 8.49 38.52
C ASP A 46 20.80 9.37 37.65
N ILE A 47 21.26 9.75 36.46
CA ILE A 47 20.46 10.54 35.52
C ILE A 47 19.25 9.71 35.07
N HIS A 48 18.08 10.02 35.59
CA HIS A 48 16.84 9.35 35.23
C HIS A 48 15.96 10.26 34.35
N PHE A 49 15.67 9.79 33.13
CA PHE A 49 14.68 10.44 32.27
C PHE A 49 13.31 9.79 32.50
N THR A 50 12.29 10.59 32.77
CA THR A 50 10.92 10.11 32.98
C THR A 50 10.31 9.44 31.75
N SER A 51 10.82 9.75 30.56
CA SER A 51 10.35 9.12 29.32
C SER A 51 11.44 9.10 28.26
N LYS A 52 11.32 8.13 27.34
CA LYS A 52 12.23 7.99 26.20
C LYS A 52 12.10 9.11 25.17
N TYR A 53 10.95 9.77 25.07
CA TYR A 53 10.66 10.79 24.05
C TYR A 53 10.17 12.08 24.71
N ALA A 54 10.61 13.24 24.20
CA ALA A 54 10.29 14.54 24.78
C ALA A 54 8.79 14.92 24.78
N LYS A 55 7.97 14.32 23.90
CA LYS A 55 6.54 14.62 23.75
C LYS A 55 5.71 13.35 23.72
N GLY A 56 4.44 13.46 24.16
CA GLY A 56 3.47 12.36 24.12
C GLY A 56 3.10 11.91 22.71
N PHE A 57 2.50 10.72 22.62
CA PHE A 57 2.17 10.03 21.36
C PHE A 57 1.42 10.90 20.35
N TRP A 58 0.35 11.57 20.76
CA TRP A 58 -0.46 12.42 19.87
C TRP A 58 0.31 13.60 19.29
N SER A 59 1.20 14.20 20.08
CA SER A 59 2.07 15.28 19.60
C SER A 59 3.09 14.76 18.58
N GLN A 60 3.59 13.53 18.76
CA GLN A 60 4.44 12.87 17.76
C GLN A 60 3.66 12.61 16.48
N CYS A 61 2.42 12.10 16.54
CA CYS A 61 1.58 11.86 15.37
C CYS A 61 1.32 13.14 14.58
N LYS A 62 0.93 14.23 15.26
CA LYS A 62 0.71 15.54 14.62
C LYS A 62 1.98 16.06 13.93
N SER A 63 3.13 15.92 14.59
CA SER A 63 4.41 16.38 14.04
C SER A 63 4.84 15.54 12.83
N CYS A 64 4.67 14.22 12.90
CA CYS A 64 4.94 13.32 11.78
C CYS A 64 4.01 13.60 10.60
N LEU A 65 2.72 13.81 10.85
CA LEU A 65 1.75 14.14 9.80
C LEU A 65 2.05 15.49 9.14
N TRP A 66 2.41 16.50 9.94
CA TRP A 66 2.85 17.79 9.42
C TRP A 66 4.10 17.66 8.55
N LYS A 67 5.08 16.85 8.98
CA LYS A 67 6.28 16.54 8.19
C LYS A 67 5.91 15.88 6.86
N GLN A 68 5.06 14.84 6.89
CA GLN A 68 4.63 14.14 5.68
C GLN A 68 3.87 15.06 4.73
N HIS A 69 2.95 15.87 5.25
CA HIS A 69 2.23 16.86 4.45
C HIS A 69 3.19 17.85 3.76
N ARG A 70 4.19 18.37 4.49
CA ARG A 70 5.22 19.26 3.90
C ARG A 70 6.08 18.54 2.86
N SER A 71 6.42 17.27 3.07
CA SER A 71 7.19 16.45 2.12
C SER A 71 6.42 16.26 0.81
N TYR A 72 5.14 15.86 0.90
CA TYR A 72 4.26 15.63 -0.24
C TYR A 72 3.96 16.92 -1.01
N TRP A 73 3.83 18.05 -0.31
CA TRP A 73 3.62 19.34 -0.95
C TRP A 73 4.86 19.86 -1.68
N LYS A 74 6.06 19.66 -1.12
CA LYS A 74 7.32 20.12 -1.72
C LYS A 74 7.82 19.21 -2.84
N ASN A 75 7.42 17.94 -2.85
CA ASN A 75 7.76 16.95 -3.88
C ASN A 75 6.49 16.51 -4.61
N PRO A 76 5.89 17.38 -5.45
CA PRO A 76 4.60 17.12 -6.07
C PRO A 76 4.67 16.03 -7.14
N GLU A 77 5.85 15.71 -7.67
CA GLU A 77 6.06 14.73 -8.75
C GLU A 77 5.29 13.44 -8.53
N HIS A 78 5.30 12.91 -7.31
CA HIS A 78 4.54 11.71 -6.96
C HIS A 78 3.04 11.84 -7.23
N ASN A 79 2.40 12.85 -6.62
CA ASN A 79 0.95 13.00 -6.69
C ASN A 79 0.51 13.51 -8.07
N VAL A 80 1.32 14.36 -8.70
CA VAL A 80 1.08 14.84 -10.06
C VAL A 80 1.11 13.66 -11.05
N VAL A 81 2.13 12.81 -11.01
CA VAL A 81 2.22 11.62 -11.86
C VAL A 81 1.05 10.68 -11.58
N ARG A 82 0.70 10.45 -10.31
CA ARG A 82 -0.47 9.64 -9.92
C ARG A 82 -1.76 10.15 -10.57
N PHE A 83 -2.03 11.45 -10.50
CA PHE A 83 -3.24 12.04 -11.08
C PHE A 83 -3.22 12.04 -12.61
N ILE A 84 -2.08 12.33 -13.25
CA ILE A 84 -1.94 12.27 -14.71
C ILE A 84 -2.19 10.85 -15.23
N ILE A 85 -1.58 9.84 -14.60
CA ILE A 85 -1.81 8.43 -14.93
C ILE A 85 -3.30 8.09 -14.75
N THR A 86 -3.92 8.53 -13.65
CA THR A 86 -5.34 8.27 -13.39
C THR A 86 -6.23 8.86 -14.47
N ILE A 87 -6.01 10.12 -14.86
CA ILE A 87 -6.79 10.79 -15.91
C ILE A 87 -6.56 10.15 -17.27
N THR A 88 -5.32 9.80 -17.59
CA THR A 88 -4.98 9.16 -18.87
C THR A 88 -5.64 7.79 -18.97
N VAL A 89 -5.51 6.98 -17.92
CA VAL A 89 -6.09 5.63 -17.87
C VAL A 89 -7.62 5.70 -17.82
N SER A 90 -8.22 6.64 -17.08
CA SER A 90 -9.68 6.79 -17.04
C SER A 90 -10.24 7.15 -18.41
N VAL A 91 -9.62 8.07 -19.14
CA VAL A 91 -10.04 8.44 -20.50
C VAL A 91 -9.86 7.26 -21.46
N LEU A 92 -8.72 6.56 -21.41
CA LEU A 92 -8.48 5.38 -22.25
C LEU A 92 -9.51 4.27 -21.99
N PHE A 93 -9.78 3.95 -20.72
CA PHE A 93 -10.81 2.98 -20.35
C PHE A 93 -12.20 3.44 -20.78
N GLY A 94 -12.53 4.71 -20.59
CA GLY A 94 -13.80 5.29 -21.02
C GLY A 94 -14.00 5.25 -22.54
N ILE A 95 -12.94 5.39 -23.33
CA ILE A 95 -12.99 5.26 -24.80
C ILE A 95 -13.15 3.79 -25.20
N VAL A 96 -12.35 2.89 -24.64
CA VAL A 96 -12.38 1.46 -24.99
C VAL A 96 -13.71 0.81 -24.62
N PHE A 97 -14.27 1.16 -23.47
CA PHE A 97 -15.53 0.64 -22.95
C PHE A 97 -16.68 1.64 -23.11
N PHE A 98 -16.64 2.47 -24.15
CA PHE A 98 -17.65 3.50 -24.37
C PHE A 98 -19.04 2.89 -24.56
N ASP A 99 -20.00 3.36 -23.76
CA ASP A 99 -21.43 3.04 -23.90
C ASP A 99 -21.78 1.54 -23.86
N ILE A 100 -20.96 0.72 -23.16
CA ILE A 100 -21.25 -0.71 -22.97
C ILE A 100 -22.33 -0.96 -21.90
N GLY A 101 -22.45 -0.06 -20.92
CA GLY A 101 -23.37 -0.19 -19.79
C GLY A 101 -24.84 0.03 -20.16
N SER A 102 -25.11 0.71 -21.27
CA SER A 102 -26.46 0.97 -21.76
C SER A 102 -27.01 -0.15 -22.67
N LYS A 103 -26.14 -1.04 -23.17
CA LYS A 103 -26.45 -2.07 -24.17
C LYS A 103 -26.21 -3.48 -23.64
N ILE A 104 -26.95 -3.87 -22.62
CA ILE A 104 -26.84 -5.23 -22.04
C ILE A 104 -27.94 -6.11 -22.65
N ARG A 105 -27.59 -6.83 -23.72
CA ARG A 105 -28.52 -7.71 -24.45
C ARG A 105 -28.02 -9.14 -24.60
N MET A 106 -26.71 -9.34 -24.56
CA MET A 106 -26.05 -10.64 -24.73
C MET A 106 -25.16 -10.93 -23.52
N GLU A 107 -24.87 -12.20 -23.27
CA GLU A 107 -23.91 -12.61 -22.23
C GLU A 107 -22.54 -11.92 -22.42
N GLN A 108 -22.12 -11.72 -23.67
CA GLN A 108 -20.90 -11.00 -24.02
C GLN A 108 -20.87 -9.58 -23.46
N ASP A 109 -22.01 -8.89 -23.39
CA ASP A 109 -22.07 -7.53 -22.85
C ASP A 109 -21.80 -7.53 -21.33
N VAL A 110 -22.27 -8.57 -20.63
CA VAL A 110 -21.96 -8.76 -19.20
C VAL A 110 -20.47 -9.04 -19.01
N PHE A 111 -19.84 -9.84 -19.88
CA PHE A 111 -18.39 -10.07 -19.84
C PHE A 111 -17.59 -8.81 -20.18
N ASN A 112 -18.06 -7.98 -21.10
CA ASN A 112 -17.43 -6.70 -21.41
C ASN A 112 -17.45 -5.76 -20.19
N ILE A 113 -18.58 -5.69 -19.48
CA ILE A 113 -18.69 -4.93 -18.22
C ILE A 113 -17.78 -5.53 -17.15
N LEU A 114 -17.74 -6.85 -17.01
CA LEU A 114 -16.85 -7.54 -16.09
C LEU A 114 -15.38 -7.19 -16.36
N GLY A 115 -14.97 -7.18 -17.63
CA GLY A 115 -13.63 -6.76 -18.06
C GLY A 115 -13.34 -5.29 -17.74
N ALA A 116 -14.32 -4.40 -17.94
CA ALA A 116 -14.20 -2.99 -17.57
C ALA A 116 -14.04 -2.80 -16.05
N MET A 117 -14.82 -3.52 -15.22
CA MET A 117 -14.74 -3.45 -13.76
C MET A 117 -13.42 -4.02 -13.24
N TYR A 118 -13.01 -5.17 -13.76
CA TYR A 118 -11.72 -5.78 -13.48
C TYR A 118 -10.57 -4.83 -13.82
N GLY A 119 -10.55 -4.31 -15.05
CA GLY A 119 -9.43 -3.51 -15.53
C GLY A 119 -9.33 -2.15 -14.83
N SER A 120 -10.46 -1.49 -14.62
CA SER A 120 -10.50 -0.19 -13.93
C SER A 120 -10.00 -0.28 -12.50
N ALA A 121 -10.43 -1.30 -11.74
CA ALA A 121 -10.08 -1.40 -10.33
C ALA A 121 -8.68 -1.98 -10.11
N LEU A 122 -8.34 -3.09 -10.78
CA LEU A 122 -7.11 -3.82 -10.48
C LEU A 122 -5.86 -3.22 -11.11
N PHE A 123 -5.92 -2.74 -12.36
CA PHE A 123 -4.73 -2.13 -12.98
C PHE A 123 -4.34 -0.83 -12.28
N ILE A 124 -5.31 0.07 -12.04
CA ILE A 124 -5.02 1.33 -11.33
C ILE A 124 -4.67 1.07 -9.88
N GLY A 125 -5.36 0.14 -9.23
CA GLY A 125 -5.01 -0.33 -7.90
C GLY A 125 -3.55 -0.75 -7.82
N PHE A 126 -3.10 -1.68 -8.67
CA PHE A 126 -1.71 -2.13 -8.68
C PHE A 126 -0.70 -1.06 -9.09
N ALA A 127 -1.07 -0.16 -10.02
CA ALA A 127 -0.24 0.99 -10.36
C ALA A 127 0.00 1.88 -9.13
N ASN A 128 -1.04 2.13 -8.31
CA ASN A 128 -0.89 2.86 -7.04
C ASN A 128 0.04 2.14 -6.07
N ALA A 129 -0.04 0.81 -5.98
CA ALA A 129 0.88 0.01 -5.17
C ALA A 129 2.33 0.19 -5.64
N SER A 130 2.59 0.20 -6.94
CA SER A 130 3.94 0.36 -7.49
C SER A 130 4.50 1.77 -7.29
N VAL A 131 3.65 2.78 -7.43
CA VAL A 131 4.05 4.20 -7.29
C VAL A 131 4.37 4.58 -5.83
N VAL A 132 3.70 3.97 -4.84
CA VAL A 132 3.97 4.29 -3.42
C VAL A 132 5.27 3.66 -2.89
N GLN A 133 5.72 2.54 -3.46
CA GLN A 133 6.92 1.82 -2.99
C GLN A 133 8.19 2.66 -2.89
N PRO A 134 8.65 3.36 -3.95
CA PRO A 134 9.89 4.16 -3.89
C PRO A 134 9.83 5.27 -2.83
N ILE A 135 8.63 5.76 -2.51
CA ILE A 135 8.45 6.84 -1.55
C ILE A 135 8.58 6.32 -0.13
N VAL A 136 7.94 5.18 0.14
CA VAL A 136 8.04 4.50 1.45
C VAL A 136 9.48 4.07 1.70
N GLU A 137 10.21 3.61 0.69
CA GLU A 137 11.62 3.27 0.82
C GLU A 137 12.48 4.50 1.17
N ARG A 138 12.29 5.62 0.45
CA ARG A 138 13.01 6.87 0.72
C ARG A 138 12.73 7.39 2.12
N GLU A 139 11.46 7.43 2.52
CA GLU A 139 11.03 7.86 3.85
C GLU A 139 11.54 6.90 4.95
N ARG A 140 11.63 5.59 4.68
CA ARG A 140 12.21 4.61 5.61
C ARG A 140 13.67 4.93 5.96
N THR A 141 14.49 5.37 5.00
CA THR A 141 15.88 5.76 5.27
C THR A 141 15.96 6.96 6.22
N VAL A 142 15.08 7.95 6.02
CA VAL A 142 14.99 9.13 6.89
C VAL A 142 14.49 8.72 8.28
N PHE A 143 13.44 7.91 8.34
CA PHE A 143 12.87 7.36 9.56
C PHE A 143 13.90 6.63 10.42
N TYR A 144 14.76 5.80 9.82
CA TYR A 144 15.79 5.10 10.60
C TYR A 144 16.78 6.05 11.27
N ARG A 145 17.16 7.16 10.61
CA ARG A 145 18.03 8.18 11.20
C ARG A 145 17.34 8.93 12.34
N GLU A 146 16.10 9.36 12.13
CA GLU A 146 15.32 10.09 13.14
C GLU A 146 15.00 9.22 14.37
N ARG A 147 14.73 7.92 14.15
CA ARG A 147 14.53 6.94 15.21
C ARG A 147 15.82 6.69 15.99
N ALA A 148 16.96 6.59 15.32
CA ALA A 148 18.26 6.43 15.98
C ALA A 148 18.63 7.66 16.84
N ALA A 149 18.23 8.86 16.40
CA ALA A 149 18.35 10.11 17.16
C ALA A 149 17.31 10.26 18.29
N GLY A 150 16.38 9.31 18.46
CA GLY A 150 15.37 9.35 19.53
C GLY A 150 14.28 10.41 19.33
N MET A 151 14.05 10.90 18.11
CA MET A 151 13.12 12.02 17.86
C MET A 151 11.64 11.64 18.09
N TYR A 152 11.23 10.44 17.68
CA TYR A 152 9.87 9.93 17.83
C TYR A 152 9.81 8.39 17.72
N SER A 153 8.68 7.80 18.09
CA SER A 153 8.45 6.35 18.02
C SER A 153 7.95 5.87 16.64
N SER A 154 8.07 4.57 16.37
CA SER A 154 7.71 3.98 15.06
C SER A 154 6.23 4.11 14.67
N MET A 155 5.32 4.05 15.65
CA MET A 155 3.88 4.02 15.38
C MET A 155 3.30 5.37 14.91
N PRO A 156 3.66 6.52 15.53
CA PRO A 156 3.31 7.84 15.00
C PRO A 156 3.72 8.07 13.56
N TYR A 157 4.89 7.57 13.15
CA TYR A 157 5.33 7.62 11.76
C TYR A 157 4.47 6.76 10.85
N ALA A 158 4.19 5.51 11.22
CA ALA A 158 3.34 4.62 10.42
C ALA A 158 1.93 5.20 10.23
N ILE A 159 1.33 5.74 11.29
CA ILE A 159 0.00 6.39 11.22
C ILE A 159 0.05 7.63 10.32
N ALA A 160 1.07 8.48 10.47
CA ALA A 160 1.22 9.66 9.64
C ALA A 160 1.39 9.33 8.14
N GLN A 161 2.17 8.28 7.83
CA GLN A 161 2.40 7.83 6.46
C GLN A 161 1.12 7.32 5.80
N VAL A 162 0.28 6.59 6.53
CA VAL A 162 -1.01 6.13 6.03
C VAL A 162 -1.98 7.31 5.88
N ALA A 163 -2.05 8.17 6.90
CA ALA A 163 -3.02 9.26 6.94
C ALA A 163 -2.80 10.29 5.82
N ILE A 164 -1.56 10.51 5.39
CA ILE A 164 -1.29 11.44 4.27
C ILE A 164 -1.75 10.88 2.92
N GLU A 165 -1.83 9.57 2.75
CA GLU A 165 -2.27 8.92 1.49
C GLU A 165 -3.79 9.01 1.28
N ILE A 166 -4.58 8.94 2.35
CA ILE A 166 -6.06 8.87 2.29
C ILE A 166 -6.68 10.03 1.47
N PRO A 167 -6.33 11.31 1.68
CA PRO A 167 -6.91 12.42 0.90
C PRO A 167 -6.62 12.32 -0.60
N TYR A 168 -5.40 11.92 -0.99
CA TYR A 168 -5.03 11.79 -2.40
C TYR A 168 -5.75 10.62 -3.06
N ILE A 169 -5.87 9.49 -2.37
CA ILE A 169 -6.61 8.33 -2.87
C ILE A 169 -8.10 8.67 -3.02
N LEU A 170 -8.68 9.42 -2.09
CA LEU A 170 -10.08 9.86 -2.19
C LEU A 170 -10.30 10.74 -3.42
N ILE A 171 -9.45 11.74 -3.64
CA ILE A 171 -9.51 12.60 -4.83
C ILE A 171 -9.34 11.76 -6.10
N GLN A 172 -8.40 10.81 -6.11
CA GLN A 172 -8.15 9.92 -7.23
C GLN A 172 -9.38 9.06 -7.56
N ALA A 173 -10.03 8.47 -6.56
CA ALA A 173 -11.24 7.67 -6.73
C ALA A 173 -12.41 8.51 -7.27
N ILE A 174 -12.57 9.74 -6.78
CA ILE A 174 -13.58 10.68 -7.30
C ILE A 174 -13.30 11.01 -8.77
N LEU A 175 -12.07 11.44 -9.09
CA LEU A 175 -11.68 11.79 -10.46
C LEU A 175 -11.90 10.63 -11.43
N PHE A 176 -11.46 9.43 -11.05
CA PHE A 176 -11.63 8.25 -11.87
C PHE A 176 -13.12 7.93 -12.07
N SER A 177 -13.92 7.96 -11.00
CA SER A 177 -15.34 7.61 -11.05
C SER A 177 -16.16 8.59 -11.89
N VAL A 178 -15.91 9.89 -11.75
CA VAL A 178 -16.62 10.94 -12.50
C VAL A 178 -16.35 10.86 -14.00
N ILE A 179 -15.18 10.36 -14.41
CA ILE A 179 -14.83 10.19 -15.83
C ILE A 179 -15.39 8.87 -16.37
N VAL A 180 -15.06 7.75 -15.72
CA VAL A 180 -15.33 6.41 -16.26
C VAL A 180 -16.79 6.02 -16.18
N TYR A 181 -17.48 6.34 -15.07
CA TYR A 181 -18.87 5.96 -14.89
C TYR A 181 -19.80 6.46 -16.01
N PRO A 182 -19.79 7.76 -16.38
CA PRO A 182 -20.62 8.24 -17.49
C PRO A 182 -20.14 7.74 -18.86
N MET A 183 -18.82 7.59 -19.08
CA MET A 183 -18.30 7.09 -20.36
C MET A 183 -18.67 5.63 -20.64
N ILE A 184 -18.71 4.79 -19.60
CA ILE A 184 -19.23 3.42 -19.70
C ILE A 184 -20.73 3.41 -20.04
N GLY A 185 -21.47 4.47 -19.72
CA GLY A 185 -22.91 4.57 -19.96
C GLY A 185 -23.74 3.88 -18.89
N PHE A 186 -23.25 3.83 -17.64
CA PHE A 186 -24.05 3.35 -16.52
C PHE A 186 -25.22 4.30 -16.20
N PRO A 187 -26.36 3.79 -15.71
CA PRO A 187 -27.50 4.62 -15.38
C PRO A 187 -27.15 5.61 -14.27
N PHE A 188 -27.59 6.87 -14.40
CA PHE A 188 -27.35 7.94 -13.40
C PHE A 188 -28.24 7.78 -12.16
N VAL A 189 -28.07 6.66 -11.45
CA VAL A 189 -28.67 6.42 -10.14
C VAL A 189 -27.63 6.72 -9.08
N ALA A 190 -27.91 7.70 -8.21
CA ALA A 190 -26.95 8.16 -7.19
C ALA A 190 -26.40 6.99 -6.34
N ALA A 191 -27.26 6.06 -5.92
CA ALA A 191 -26.84 4.89 -5.15
C ALA A 191 -25.81 4.03 -5.89
N LYS A 192 -26.01 3.74 -7.18
CA LYS A 192 -25.10 2.91 -7.99
C LYS A 192 -23.75 3.62 -8.22
N PHE A 193 -23.77 4.93 -8.43
CA PHE A 193 -22.56 5.74 -8.53
C PHE A 193 -21.74 5.73 -7.23
N PHE A 194 -22.39 5.95 -6.08
CA PHE A 194 -21.69 5.94 -4.80
C PHE A 194 -21.15 4.55 -4.43
N TRP A 195 -21.87 3.47 -4.77
CA TRP A 195 -21.35 2.10 -4.62
C TRP A 195 -20.13 1.83 -5.51
N PHE A 196 -20.18 2.28 -6.77
CA PHE A 196 -19.05 2.18 -7.70
C PHE A 196 -17.81 2.90 -7.16
N MET A 197 -17.97 4.17 -6.76
CA MET A 197 -16.91 4.97 -6.16
C MET A 197 -16.39 4.35 -4.85
N PHE A 198 -17.27 3.78 -4.03
CA PHE A 198 -16.91 3.15 -2.77
C PHE A 198 -16.03 1.92 -2.96
N PHE A 199 -16.38 1.00 -3.88
CA PHE A 199 -15.55 -0.17 -4.16
C PHE A 199 -14.21 0.19 -4.80
N LEU A 200 -14.18 1.21 -5.68
CA LEU A 200 -12.92 1.74 -6.20
C LEU A 200 -12.05 2.37 -5.09
N LEU A 201 -12.66 3.14 -4.19
CA LEU A 201 -11.96 3.73 -3.05
C LEU A 201 -11.33 2.65 -2.15
N LEU A 202 -12.11 1.63 -1.77
CA LEU A 202 -11.60 0.50 -1.00
C LEU A 202 -10.47 -0.21 -1.73
N SER A 203 -10.60 -0.39 -3.05
CA SER A 203 -9.58 -0.99 -3.89
C SER A 203 -8.26 -0.22 -3.84
N PHE A 204 -8.33 1.08 -4.11
CA PHE A 204 -7.14 1.92 -4.12
C PHE A 204 -6.49 2.01 -2.73
N ILE A 205 -7.29 2.06 -1.65
CA ILE A 205 -6.77 2.05 -0.28
C ILE A 205 -6.00 0.75 -0.01
N TYR A 206 -6.59 -0.43 -0.23
CA TYR A 206 -5.87 -1.66 0.11
C TYR A 206 -4.65 -1.87 -0.79
N PHE A 207 -4.68 -1.45 -2.05
CA PHE A 207 -3.51 -1.57 -2.92
C PHE A 207 -2.36 -0.64 -2.51
N VAL A 208 -2.66 0.59 -2.10
CA VAL A 208 -1.62 1.49 -1.55
C VAL A 208 -1.05 0.89 -0.27
N LEU A 209 -1.90 0.41 0.64
CA LEU A 209 -1.46 -0.26 1.87
C LEU A 209 -0.64 -1.51 1.59
N PHE A 210 -1.03 -2.28 0.58
CA PHE A 210 -0.29 -3.45 0.11
C PHE A 210 1.12 -3.06 -0.37
N GLY A 211 1.25 -2.01 -1.18
CA GLY A 211 2.56 -1.50 -1.62
C GLY A 211 3.42 -1.00 -0.46
N MET A 212 2.82 -0.33 0.53
CA MET A 212 3.52 0.10 1.75
C MET A 212 3.98 -1.11 2.60
N MET A 213 3.12 -2.11 2.75
CA MET A 213 3.40 -3.35 3.49
C MET A 213 4.55 -4.12 2.86
N THR A 214 4.58 -4.29 1.53
CA THR A 214 5.64 -5.06 0.87
C THR A 214 7.01 -4.39 1.02
N VAL A 215 7.10 -3.07 0.99
CA VAL A 215 8.36 -2.35 1.29
C VAL A 215 8.76 -2.47 2.75
N ALA A 216 7.78 -2.49 3.67
CA ALA A 216 8.08 -2.68 5.08
C ALA A 216 8.62 -4.09 5.41
N LEU A 217 8.23 -5.10 4.62
CA LEU A 217 8.65 -6.50 4.79
C LEU A 217 9.96 -6.86 4.08
N THR A 218 10.45 -6.01 3.17
CA THR A 218 11.57 -6.34 2.27
C THR A 218 12.73 -5.36 2.42
N PRO A 219 13.97 -5.78 2.15
CA PRO A 219 15.14 -4.93 2.37
C PRO A 219 15.29 -3.81 1.34
N ASN A 220 14.80 -3.98 0.11
CA ASN A 220 14.89 -2.98 -0.95
C ASN A 220 13.61 -2.93 -1.81
N GLN A 221 13.42 -1.84 -2.54
CA GLN A 221 12.28 -1.66 -3.45
C GLN A 221 12.20 -2.74 -4.53
N GLN A 222 13.33 -3.23 -5.06
CA GLN A 222 13.33 -4.24 -6.14
C GLN A 222 12.69 -5.56 -5.69
N ILE A 223 13.00 -6.03 -4.48
CA ILE A 223 12.41 -7.22 -3.89
C ILE A 223 10.94 -6.95 -3.52
N ALA A 224 10.61 -5.76 -3.02
CA ALA A 224 9.22 -5.36 -2.78
C ALA A 224 8.37 -5.43 -4.05
N ALA A 225 8.89 -4.92 -5.16
CA ALA A 225 8.24 -4.92 -6.46
C ALA A 225 8.04 -6.34 -7.00
N LEU A 226 9.06 -7.21 -6.90
CA LEU A 226 8.96 -8.61 -7.30
C LEU A 226 7.89 -9.36 -6.50
N LEU A 227 7.89 -9.21 -5.16
CA LEU A 227 6.89 -9.81 -4.29
C LEU A 227 5.48 -9.30 -4.60
N SER A 228 5.35 -7.99 -4.83
CA SER A 228 4.07 -7.36 -5.13
C SER A 228 3.51 -7.86 -6.46
N PHE A 229 4.36 -7.96 -7.48
CA PHE A 229 3.98 -8.45 -8.79
C PHE A 229 3.58 -9.93 -8.76
N PHE A 230 4.33 -10.77 -8.04
CA PHE A 230 3.99 -12.18 -7.85
C PHE A 230 2.61 -12.36 -7.20
N LEU A 231 2.35 -11.67 -6.09
CA LEU A 231 1.05 -11.73 -5.41
C LEU A 231 -0.08 -11.17 -6.27
N PHE A 232 0.19 -10.09 -7.00
CA PHE A 232 -0.78 -9.52 -7.94
C PHE A 232 -1.18 -10.50 -9.03
N ILE A 233 -0.24 -11.25 -9.62
CA ILE A 233 -0.57 -12.28 -10.62
C ILE A 233 -1.54 -13.31 -10.06
N ILE A 234 -1.31 -13.77 -8.82
CA ILE A 234 -2.19 -14.77 -8.19
C ILE A 234 -3.58 -14.16 -7.95
N TRP A 235 -3.68 -12.94 -7.44
CA TRP A 235 -4.96 -12.22 -7.32
C TRP A 235 -5.66 -12.04 -8.67
N ASN A 236 -4.93 -11.72 -9.74
CA ASN A 236 -5.54 -11.55 -11.07
C ASN A 236 -6.18 -12.86 -11.55
N MET A 237 -5.46 -13.98 -11.40
CA MET A 237 -5.92 -15.29 -11.86
C MET A 237 -7.21 -15.76 -11.15
N PHE A 238 -7.35 -15.46 -9.85
CA PHE A 238 -8.49 -15.90 -9.04
C PHE A 238 -9.54 -14.80 -8.77
N SER A 239 -9.39 -13.61 -9.35
CA SER A 239 -10.31 -12.48 -9.22
C SER A 239 -11.75 -12.74 -9.73
N GLY A 240 -12.00 -13.86 -10.40
CA GLY A 240 -13.30 -14.19 -11.00
C GLY A 240 -13.50 -13.70 -12.43
N PHE A 241 -12.54 -12.95 -13.00
CA PHE A 241 -12.57 -12.52 -14.39
C PHE A 241 -12.11 -13.62 -15.36
N PHE A 242 -10.88 -14.12 -15.22
CA PHE A 242 -10.35 -15.17 -16.10
C PHE A 242 -11.02 -16.53 -15.89
N VAL A 243 -11.27 -16.88 -14.62
CA VAL A 243 -11.95 -18.12 -14.25
C VAL A 243 -13.11 -17.77 -13.31
N PRO A 244 -14.37 -17.92 -13.76
CA PRO A 244 -15.53 -17.71 -12.92
C PRO A 244 -15.47 -18.56 -11.65
N ARG A 245 -15.94 -18.03 -10.51
CA ARG A 245 -15.85 -18.69 -9.20
C ARG A 245 -16.33 -20.14 -9.19
N LYS A 246 -17.41 -20.44 -9.92
CA LYS A 246 -18.01 -21.79 -9.98
C LYS A 246 -17.17 -22.80 -10.76
N MET A 247 -16.36 -22.33 -11.71
CA MET A 247 -15.46 -23.17 -12.52
C MET A 247 -14.14 -23.48 -11.80
N ILE A 248 -13.81 -22.73 -10.74
CA ILE A 248 -12.65 -23.02 -9.89
C ILE A 248 -12.87 -24.37 -9.18
N PRO A 249 -11.90 -25.32 -9.24
CA PRO A 249 -11.97 -26.58 -8.51
C PRO A 249 -12.24 -26.34 -7.02
N ILE A 250 -13.04 -27.22 -6.41
CA ILE A 250 -13.55 -27.03 -5.05
C ILE A 250 -12.42 -26.81 -4.04
N TRP A 251 -11.30 -27.52 -4.18
CA TRP A 251 -10.14 -27.39 -3.29
C TRP A 251 -9.34 -26.08 -3.45
N TRP A 252 -9.50 -25.33 -4.54
CA TRP A 252 -8.90 -24.00 -4.75
C TRP A 252 -9.88 -22.85 -4.48
N ARG A 253 -11.17 -23.14 -4.33
CA ARG A 253 -12.22 -22.11 -4.22
C ARG A 253 -12.10 -21.24 -2.97
N TRP A 254 -11.43 -21.71 -1.91
CA TRP A 254 -11.17 -20.89 -0.72
C TRP A 254 -10.32 -19.66 -1.06
N TYR A 255 -9.43 -19.75 -2.05
CA TYR A 255 -8.55 -18.65 -2.42
C TYR A 255 -9.34 -17.47 -3.01
N TYR A 256 -10.37 -17.75 -3.82
CA TYR A 256 -11.30 -16.72 -4.29
C TYR A 256 -11.90 -15.91 -3.13
N TRP A 257 -12.23 -16.58 -2.02
CA TRP A 257 -12.78 -15.91 -0.83
C TRP A 257 -11.71 -15.23 0.03
N ALA A 258 -10.43 -15.51 -0.19
CA ALA A 258 -9.30 -14.85 0.45
C ALA A 258 -8.67 -13.74 -0.41
N ASP A 259 -9.18 -13.52 -1.62
CA ASP A 259 -8.61 -12.61 -2.62
C ASP A 259 -9.31 -11.24 -2.63
N PRO A 260 -8.61 -10.15 -2.24
CA PRO A 260 -9.15 -8.79 -2.30
C PRO A 260 -9.56 -8.33 -3.70
N ALA A 261 -8.89 -8.81 -4.74
CA ALA A 261 -9.23 -8.49 -6.12
C ALA A 261 -10.58 -9.09 -6.49
N ALA A 262 -10.82 -10.35 -6.12
CA ALA A 262 -12.10 -11.02 -6.31
C ALA A 262 -13.25 -10.26 -5.63
N TRP A 263 -13.03 -9.77 -4.41
CA TRP A 263 -14.03 -9.00 -3.67
C TRP A 263 -14.35 -7.66 -4.36
N THR A 264 -13.33 -7.00 -4.92
CA THR A 264 -13.49 -5.72 -5.63
C THR A 264 -14.35 -5.91 -6.88
N VAL A 265 -14.00 -6.89 -7.72
CA VAL A 265 -14.75 -7.21 -8.94
C VAL A 265 -16.17 -7.66 -8.60
N TYR A 266 -16.33 -8.47 -7.56
CA TYR A 266 -17.64 -8.88 -7.05
C TYR A 266 -18.51 -7.68 -6.68
N GLY A 267 -17.98 -6.77 -5.86
CA GLY A 267 -18.70 -5.60 -5.39
C GLY A 267 -19.11 -4.66 -6.53
N LEU A 268 -18.20 -4.42 -7.48
CA LEU A 268 -18.48 -3.62 -8.66
C LEU A 268 -19.57 -4.25 -9.53
N MET A 269 -19.47 -5.54 -9.84
CA MET A 269 -20.47 -6.22 -10.67
C MET A 269 -21.86 -6.26 -10.04
N VAL A 270 -21.94 -6.64 -8.76
CA VAL A 270 -23.23 -6.76 -8.07
C VAL A 270 -23.86 -5.39 -7.84
N SER A 271 -23.08 -4.36 -7.54
CA SER A 271 -23.62 -3.01 -7.35
C SER A 271 -24.20 -2.39 -8.63
N GLN A 272 -23.65 -2.73 -9.80
CA GLN A 272 -24.12 -2.18 -11.07
C GLN A 272 -25.24 -3.02 -11.71
N LEU A 273 -25.12 -4.35 -11.64
CA LEU A 273 -25.96 -5.28 -12.40
C LEU A 273 -26.80 -6.24 -11.54
N GLY A 274 -26.66 -6.25 -10.21
CA GLY A 274 -27.32 -7.21 -9.32
C GLY A 274 -28.86 -7.14 -9.32
N ASP A 275 -29.40 -5.96 -9.60
CA ASP A 275 -30.82 -5.63 -9.69
C ASP A 275 -31.33 -5.60 -11.14
N ASN A 276 -30.50 -5.95 -12.13
CA ASN A 276 -30.87 -5.87 -13.53
C ASN A 276 -31.68 -7.10 -13.97
N GLU A 277 -32.95 -6.90 -14.29
CA GLU A 277 -33.89 -7.93 -14.75
C GLU A 277 -34.02 -8.02 -16.27
N ASN A 278 -33.20 -7.29 -17.03
CA ASN A 278 -33.18 -7.39 -18.49
C ASN A 278 -32.84 -8.83 -18.90
N ARG A 279 -33.58 -9.36 -19.88
CA ARG A 279 -33.35 -10.70 -20.41
C ARG A 279 -32.17 -10.69 -21.38
N LEU A 280 -31.26 -11.65 -21.19
CA LEU A 280 -30.14 -11.89 -22.08
C LEU A 280 -30.59 -12.79 -23.22
N THR A 281 -30.30 -12.38 -24.44
CA THR A 281 -30.47 -13.22 -25.63
C THR A 281 -29.30 -14.20 -25.69
N ALA A 282 -29.52 -15.43 -25.24
CA ALA A 282 -28.63 -16.54 -25.56
C ALA A 282 -28.89 -16.99 -27.01
N ALA A 283 -27.87 -17.46 -27.71
CA ALA A 283 -27.99 -17.93 -29.09
C ALA A 283 -28.95 -19.15 -29.20
N GLY A 284 -30.26 -18.89 -29.28
CA GLY A 284 -31.30 -19.87 -29.58
C GLY A 284 -32.23 -20.32 -28.44
N THR A 285 -32.10 -19.79 -27.21
CA THR A 285 -32.98 -20.19 -26.08
C THR A 285 -33.54 -18.99 -25.34
N SER A 286 -34.77 -19.12 -24.83
CA SER A 286 -35.46 -18.10 -24.03
C SER A 286 -34.61 -17.65 -22.84
N GLY A 287 -34.27 -16.37 -22.85
CA GLY A 287 -33.20 -15.76 -22.07
C GLY A 287 -33.37 -15.74 -20.56
N GLU A 288 -32.31 -16.12 -19.84
CA GLU A 288 -32.14 -15.82 -18.42
C GLU A 288 -31.96 -14.31 -18.22
N THR A 289 -32.38 -13.80 -17.07
CA THR A 289 -32.14 -12.39 -16.71
C THR A 289 -30.65 -12.16 -16.39
N VAL A 290 -30.18 -10.92 -16.52
CA VAL A 290 -28.81 -10.56 -16.09
C VAL A 290 -28.57 -11.01 -14.64
N LYS A 291 -29.51 -10.75 -13.74
CA LYS A 291 -29.46 -11.21 -12.33
C LYS A 291 -29.30 -12.72 -12.19
N GLU A 292 -30.04 -13.50 -12.96
CA GLU A 292 -29.93 -14.98 -12.98
C GLU A 292 -28.57 -15.42 -13.52
N PHE A 293 -28.08 -14.81 -14.59
CA PHE A 293 -26.76 -15.11 -15.16
C PHE A 293 -25.63 -14.80 -14.16
N LEU A 294 -25.68 -13.66 -13.48
CA LEU A 294 -24.71 -13.31 -12.44
C LEU A 294 -24.68 -14.37 -11.32
N LYS A 295 -25.84 -14.83 -10.86
CA LYS A 295 -25.95 -15.85 -9.81
C LYS A 295 -25.61 -17.26 -10.32
N GLY A 296 -26.01 -17.58 -11.54
CA GLY A 296 -25.93 -18.87 -12.20
C GLY A 296 -24.52 -19.18 -12.71
N TYR A 297 -23.97 -18.31 -13.55
CA TYR A 297 -22.67 -18.49 -14.16
C TYR A 297 -21.54 -17.94 -13.28
N LEU A 298 -21.59 -16.66 -12.90
CA LEU A 298 -20.52 -16.00 -12.15
C LEU A 298 -20.56 -16.30 -10.64
N GLY A 299 -21.71 -16.74 -10.12
CA GLY A 299 -21.90 -17.00 -8.68
C GLY A 299 -22.06 -15.72 -7.83
N LEU A 300 -22.30 -14.59 -8.45
CA LEU A 300 -22.46 -13.31 -7.77
C LEU A 300 -23.89 -13.17 -7.24
N GLN A 301 -24.01 -12.85 -5.97
CA GLN A 301 -25.27 -12.69 -5.24
C GLN A 301 -25.23 -11.44 -4.37
N GLU A 302 -26.32 -10.68 -4.38
CA GLU A 302 -26.50 -9.46 -3.56
C GLU A 302 -26.38 -9.72 -2.06
N SER A 303 -26.81 -10.90 -1.60
CA SER A 303 -26.76 -11.32 -0.19
C SER A 303 -25.36 -11.28 0.43
N TYR A 304 -24.31 -11.47 -0.37
CA TYR A 304 -22.93 -11.44 0.11
C TYR A 304 -22.30 -10.04 0.11
N LEU A 305 -22.99 -8.99 -0.37
CA LEU A 305 -22.41 -7.63 -0.38
C LEU A 305 -21.89 -7.18 1.01
N PRO A 306 -22.63 -7.34 2.13
CA PRO A 306 -22.12 -6.97 3.45
C PRO A 306 -20.86 -7.74 3.86
N LEU A 307 -20.78 -9.02 3.49
CA LEU A 307 -19.59 -9.84 3.71
C LEU A 307 -18.40 -9.31 2.92
N ILE A 308 -18.60 -9.00 1.64
CA ILE A 308 -17.57 -8.45 0.76
C ILE A 308 -17.02 -7.12 1.30
N VAL A 309 -17.88 -6.22 1.77
CA VAL A 309 -17.44 -4.96 2.40
C VAL A 309 -16.65 -5.23 3.68
N SER A 310 -17.11 -6.15 4.52
CA SER A 310 -16.42 -6.52 5.77
C SER A 310 -15.03 -7.10 5.51
N LEU A 311 -14.89 -7.93 4.46
CA LEU A 311 -13.60 -8.50 4.05
C LEU A 311 -12.61 -7.43 3.56
N HIS A 312 -13.06 -6.42 2.81
CA HIS A 312 -12.20 -5.30 2.44
C HIS A 312 -11.69 -4.52 3.65
N ILE A 313 -12.57 -4.25 4.63
CA ILE A 313 -12.17 -3.56 5.86
C ILE A 313 -11.16 -4.42 6.63
N ALA A 314 -11.39 -5.74 6.72
CA ALA A 314 -10.48 -6.66 7.39
C ALA A 314 -9.09 -6.68 6.74
N VAL A 315 -8.99 -6.71 5.40
CA VAL A 315 -7.68 -6.71 4.73
C VAL A 315 -6.96 -5.36 4.82
N ILE A 316 -7.71 -4.25 4.81
CA ILE A 316 -7.17 -2.91 5.07
C ILE A 316 -6.53 -2.85 6.46
N VAL A 317 -7.25 -3.33 7.49
CA VAL A 317 -6.74 -3.39 8.87
C VAL A 317 -5.55 -4.34 8.97
N LEU A 318 -5.58 -5.48 8.28
CA LEU A 318 -4.46 -6.43 8.24
C LEU A 318 -3.20 -5.78 7.65
N PHE A 319 -3.30 -5.13 6.48
CA PHE A 319 -2.15 -4.47 5.86
C PHE A 319 -1.62 -3.32 6.71
N LEU A 320 -2.50 -2.54 7.36
CA LEU A 320 -2.10 -1.52 8.34
C LEU A 320 -1.31 -2.11 9.51
N PHE A 321 -1.80 -3.21 10.08
CA PHE A 321 -1.16 -3.88 11.19
C PHE A 321 0.22 -4.42 10.78
N VAL A 322 0.31 -5.14 9.66
CA VAL A 322 1.56 -5.70 9.16
C VAL A 322 2.56 -4.58 8.84
N PHE A 323 2.12 -3.48 8.21
CA PHE A 323 2.96 -2.32 7.95
C PHE A 323 3.53 -1.70 9.24
N GLY A 324 2.67 -1.39 10.21
CA GLY A 324 3.08 -0.80 11.48
C GLY A 324 3.97 -1.72 12.32
N PHE A 325 3.67 -3.02 12.35
CA PHE A 325 4.47 -4.04 13.01
C PHE A 325 5.85 -4.17 12.36
N SER A 326 5.89 -4.28 11.03
CA SER A 326 7.13 -4.45 10.27
C SER A 326 8.08 -3.26 10.45
N ILE A 327 7.58 -2.02 10.36
CA ILE A 327 8.40 -0.82 10.60
C ILE A 327 8.93 -0.75 12.05
N LYS A 328 8.19 -1.30 13.01
CA LYS A 328 8.62 -1.30 14.42
C LYS A 328 9.76 -2.28 14.66
N TYR A 329 9.65 -3.50 14.13
CA TYR A 329 10.53 -4.62 14.49
C TYR A 329 11.60 -4.97 13.44
N LEU A 330 11.34 -4.73 12.16
CA LEU A 330 12.30 -5.01 11.09
C LEU A 330 13.24 -3.82 10.88
N ASN A 331 14.54 -4.11 10.81
CA ASN A 331 15.57 -3.13 10.48
C ASN A 331 16.45 -3.67 9.35
N PHE A 332 16.44 -2.98 8.22
CA PHE A 332 17.21 -3.34 7.03
C PHE A 332 18.44 -2.44 6.80
N GLN A 333 18.84 -1.61 7.77
CA GLN A 333 20.10 -0.88 7.69
C GLN A 333 21.27 -1.86 7.65
N LYS A 334 22.03 -1.86 6.55
CA LYS A 334 23.38 -2.44 6.52
C LYS A 334 24.35 -1.42 7.12
N ARG A 335 25.13 -1.87 8.10
CA ARG A 335 26.16 -1.07 8.78
C ARG A 335 27.33 -0.77 7.85
#